data_AF-A0A498SE33-F1
#
_entry.id   AF-A0A498SE33-F1
#
_cell.length_a   1.000
_cell.length_b   1.000
_cell.length_c   1.000
_cell.angle_alpha   90.00
_cell.angle_beta   90.00
_cell.angle_gamma   90.00
#
_symmetry.space_group_name_H-M   'P 1'
#
loop_
_entity.id
_entity.type
_entity.pdbx_description
1 polymer ?
#
loop_
_entity_poly.entity_id
_entity_poly.type
_entity_poly.pdbx_seq_one_letter_code
_entity_poly.pdbx_strand_id
1 'polypeptide(L)'
;MLFHYAFCSATRRSFSRLMNKALMEPRGIVTMTNVNDVSFISQYDAVALDRELFNFYAFSVDQLMELAGLSCAHAIARSCDKGKILIICGPGNNGGDGFVCARHLTLLGFEPFIFYPKQSKSELMERLVMQTKKLGIPHIDDSIFKNPSEIKNKFTLVVDALFGFSFKPPLREPFDEIIEAVNKSSLPVVSIDIPSGWDVEKGPLEGELAFNPDVLISLTVPKLCAKHFHGRAHYVGGRIVRCAPQGAPISVCACLSILPSLFTVVISSTSANEHGGPRYIGGRLCALWPREGPLFFGMRRSLEMLHKC
;
A
#
# COMPACT_ATOMS: atom_id res chain seq x y z
N MET A 1 -43.57 -19.26 4.12
CA MET A 1 -43.75 -17.96 3.44
C MET A 1 -42.47 -17.64 2.68
N LEU A 2 -42.43 -17.97 1.39
CA LEU A 2 -41.40 -17.53 0.45
C LEU A 2 -41.89 -16.24 -0.21
N PHE A 3 -41.11 -15.16 -0.15
CA PHE A 3 -41.36 -13.98 -0.97
C PHE A 3 -40.38 -13.93 -2.14
N HIS A 4 -40.91 -14.23 -3.33
CA HIS A 4 -40.29 -13.90 -4.61
C HIS A 4 -40.53 -12.42 -4.92
N TYR A 5 -39.46 -11.65 -5.17
CA TYR A 5 -39.57 -10.37 -5.87
C TYR A 5 -38.99 -10.53 -7.27
N ALA A 6 -39.87 -10.46 -8.27
CA ALA A 6 -39.51 -10.40 -9.68
C ALA A 6 -39.12 -8.96 -10.05
N PHE A 7 -37.93 -8.77 -10.62
CA PHE A 7 -37.53 -7.51 -11.25
C PHE A 7 -37.52 -7.65 -12.78
N CYS A 8 -38.17 -6.68 -13.43
CA CYS A 8 -38.46 -6.58 -14.86
C CYS A 8 -37.20 -6.61 -15.75
N SER A 9 -37.21 -7.42 -16.82
CA SER A 9 -36.04 -7.80 -17.63
C SER A 9 -35.66 -6.82 -18.77
N ALA A 10 -36.45 -5.77 -19.00
CA ALA A 10 -36.28 -4.91 -20.18
C ALA A 10 -35.21 -3.79 -20.03
N THR A 11 -34.87 -3.38 -18.80
CA THR A 11 -33.92 -2.27 -18.53
C THR A 11 -32.44 -2.69 -18.53
N ARG A 12 -32.12 -4.00 -18.50
CA ARG A 12 -30.72 -4.49 -18.48
C ARG A 12 -29.94 -4.22 -19.76
N ARG A 13 -30.57 -4.26 -20.95
CA ARG A 13 -29.85 -4.23 -22.23
C ARG A 13 -29.39 -2.85 -22.68
N SER A 14 -30.11 -1.78 -22.33
CA SER A 14 -29.71 -0.41 -22.70
C SER A 14 -28.69 0.18 -21.72
N PHE A 15 -28.76 -0.19 -20.44
CA PHE A 15 -27.85 0.31 -19.41
C PHE A 15 -26.45 -0.31 -19.52
N SER A 16 -26.34 -1.60 -19.90
CA SER A 16 -25.04 -2.27 -20.04
C SER A 16 -24.20 -1.76 -21.23
N ARG A 17 -24.85 -1.36 -22.33
CA ARG A 17 -24.15 -0.82 -23.51
C ARG A 17 -23.61 0.59 -23.30
N LEU A 18 -24.30 1.43 -22.51
CA LEU A 18 -23.84 2.79 -22.21
C LEU A 18 -22.68 2.79 -21.20
N MET A 19 -22.70 1.90 -20.19
CA MET A 19 -21.58 1.77 -19.24
C MET A 19 -20.32 1.21 -19.90
N ASN A 20 -20.44 0.22 -20.78
CA ASN A 20 -19.26 -0.38 -21.45
C ASN A 20 -18.51 0.61 -22.35
N LYS A 21 -19.19 1.59 -22.96
CA LYS A 21 -18.53 2.57 -23.84
C LYS A 21 -17.87 3.71 -23.07
N ALA A 22 -18.42 4.09 -21.90
CA ALA A 22 -17.86 5.15 -21.05
C ALA A 22 -16.72 4.66 -20.13
N LEU A 23 -16.66 3.36 -19.83
CA LEU A 23 -15.58 2.74 -19.05
C LEU A 23 -14.33 2.39 -19.88
N MET A 24 -14.41 2.45 -21.21
CA MET A 24 -13.33 1.99 -22.11
C MET A 24 -12.56 3.12 -22.83
N GLU A 25 -12.86 4.39 -22.57
CA GLU A 25 -11.98 5.47 -23.03
C GLU A 25 -11.06 5.92 -21.88
N PRO A 26 -9.75 5.63 -21.94
CA PRO A 26 -8.81 6.07 -20.93
C PRO A 26 -8.61 7.59 -21.08
N ARG A 27 -9.28 8.36 -20.22
CA ARG A 27 -8.95 9.78 -20.07
C ARG A 27 -7.56 9.85 -19.44
N GLY A 28 -6.62 10.45 -20.18
CA GLY A 28 -5.18 10.42 -19.92
C GLY A 28 -4.78 10.84 -18.50
N ILE A 29 -3.81 10.11 -17.96
CA ILE A 29 -3.11 10.40 -16.71
C ILE A 29 -2.32 11.70 -16.89
N VAL A 30 -2.46 12.64 -15.95
CA VAL A 30 -1.55 13.80 -15.86
C VAL A 30 -0.31 13.36 -15.09
N THR A 31 0.85 13.41 -15.75
CA THR A 31 2.16 13.04 -15.19
C THR A 31 2.77 14.22 -14.44
N MET A 32 3.13 14.07 -13.16
CA MET A 32 4.01 15.02 -12.46
C MET A 32 5.47 14.74 -12.80
N THR A 33 6.00 15.41 -13.81
CA THR A 33 7.32 15.10 -14.40
C THR A 33 8.53 15.62 -13.62
N ASN A 34 8.37 16.30 -12.48
CA ASN A 34 9.46 16.97 -11.78
C ASN A 34 9.65 16.46 -10.34
N VAL A 35 10.86 16.00 -10.02
CA VAL A 35 11.26 15.56 -8.66
C VAL A 35 11.13 16.70 -7.64
N ASN A 36 11.23 17.95 -8.10
CA ASN A 36 11.08 19.13 -7.26
C ASN A 36 9.66 19.33 -6.70
N ASP A 37 8.66 18.61 -7.23
CA ASP A 37 7.26 18.70 -6.80
C ASP A 37 6.88 17.67 -5.71
N VAL A 38 7.82 16.79 -5.33
CA VAL A 38 7.60 15.76 -4.30
C VAL A 38 8.26 16.20 -2.99
N SER A 39 7.43 16.40 -1.96
CA SER A 39 7.92 16.66 -0.60
C SER A 39 8.40 15.35 0.02
N PHE A 40 9.61 15.39 0.60
CA PHE A 40 10.17 14.32 1.41
C PHE A 40 10.26 14.78 2.86
N ILE A 41 9.96 13.90 3.80
CA ILE A 41 9.90 14.25 5.23
C ILE A 41 10.95 13.51 6.05
N SER A 42 11.42 14.15 7.13
CA SER A 42 12.35 13.56 8.09
C SER A 42 11.69 12.45 8.91
N GLN A 43 12.48 11.68 9.67
CA GLN A 43 11.91 10.71 10.62
C GLN A 43 11.06 11.43 11.68
N TYR A 44 11.53 12.60 12.12
CA TYR A 44 10.81 13.44 13.09
C TYR A 44 9.43 13.87 12.55
N ASP A 45 9.38 14.36 11.32
CA ASP A 45 8.15 14.81 10.68
C ASP A 45 7.19 13.65 10.42
N ALA A 46 7.70 12.47 10.06
CA ALA A 46 6.88 11.27 9.89
C ALA A 46 6.21 10.85 11.21
N VAL A 47 6.97 10.85 12.32
CA VAL A 47 6.42 10.58 13.67
C VAL A 47 5.41 11.66 14.07
N ALA A 48 5.67 12.93 13.78
CA ALA A 48 4.77 14.03 14.08
C ALA A 48 3.45 13.91 13.30
N LEU A 49 3.53 13.57 12.02
CA LEU A 49 2.37 13.37 11.16
C LEU A 49 1.50 12.20 11.66
N ASP A 50 2.10 11.06 11.99
CA ASP A 50 1.37 9.92 12.57
C ASP A 50 0.68 10.30 13.88
N ARG A 51 1.36 11.06 14.76
CA ARG A 51 0.75 11.56 15.99
C ARG A 51 -0.42 12.49 15.71
N GLU A 52 -0.34 13.33 14.69
CA GLU A 52 -1.46 14.21 14.30
C GLU A 52 -2.64 13.40 13.78
N LEU A 53 -2.39 12.41 12.91
CA LEU A 53 -3.42 11.52 12.36
C LEU A 53 -4.17 10.74 13.44
N PHE A 54 -3.44 10.15 14.40
CA PHE A 54 -4.04 9.33 15.45
C PHE A 54 -4.70 10.14 16.57
N ASN A 55 -4.16 11.32 16.91
CA ASN A 55 -4.67 12.10 18.04
C ASN A 55 -5.63 13.20 17.59
N PHE A 56 -5.20 14.09 16.70
CA PHE A 56 -6.00 15.25 16.31
C PHE A 56 -7.12 14.86 15.34
N TYR A 57 -6.82 14.02 14.34
CA TYR A 57 -7.81 13.53 13.38
C TYR A 57 -8.52 12.26 13.82
N ALA A 58 -8.10 11.68 14.95
CA ALA A 58 -8.74 10.52 15.58
C ALA A 58 -8.90 9.29 14.67
N PHE A 59 -8.02 9.12 13.67
CA PHE A 59 -7.94 7.87 12.94
C PHE A 59 -7.45 6.77 13.86
N SER A 60 -7.99 5.56 13.69
CA SER A 60 -7.42 4.40 14.37
C SER A 60 -6.31 3.76 13.52
N VAL A 61 -5.40 3.04 14.18
CA VAL A 61 -4.28 2.36 13.50
C VAL A 61 -4.78 1.36 12.46
N ASP A 62 -5.82 0.60 12.78
CA ASP A 62 -6.40 -0.39 11.86
C ASP A 62 -7.03 0.24 10.61
N GLN A 63 -7.65 1.43 10.73
CA GLN A 63 -8.18 2.16 9.57
C GLN A 63 -7.07 2.60 8.61
N LEU A 64 -6.00 3.21 9.13
CA LEU A 64 -4.91 3.69 8.30
C LEU A 64 -4.13 2.52 7.68
N MET A 65 -3.90 1.47 8.46
CA MET A 65 -3.24 0.24 8.01
C MET A 65 -4.03 -0.49 6.93
N GLU A 66 -5.37 -0.53 7.03
CA GLU A 66 -6.23 -1.10 5.99
C GLU A 66 -6.05 -0.38 4.65
N LEU A 67 -6.01 0.96 4.70
CA LEU A 67 -5.81 1.80 3.52
C LEU A 67 -4.39 1.68 2.96
N ALA A 68 -3.38 1.65 3.83
CA ALA A 68 -1.98 1.48 3.45
C ALA A 68 -1.75 0.14 2.77
N GLY A 69 -2.13 -0.98 3.39
CA GLY A 69 -1.97 -2.30 2.80
C GLY A 69 -2.77 -2.51 1.52
N LEU A 70 -4.00 -1.98 1.41
CA LEU A 70 -4.74 -1.94 0.14
C LEU A 70 -3.98 -1.17 -0.94
N SER A 71 -3.35 -0.05 -0.56
CA SER A 71 -2.54 0.74 -1.49
C SER A 71 -1.33 -0.03 -1.99
N CYS A 72 -0.65 -0.75 -1.10
CA CYS A 72 0.48 -1.60 -1.44
C CYS A 72 0.08 -2.71 -2.41
N ALA A 73 -1.04 -3.40 -2.14
CA ALA A 73 -1.54 -4.47 -2.99
C ALA A 73 -1.81 -3.99 -4.42
N HIS A 74 -2.46 -2.82 -4.57
CA HIS A 74 -2.68 -2.27 -5.90
C HIS A 74 -1.40 -1.78 -6.59
N ALA A 75 -0.44 -1.23 -5.84
CA ALA A 75 0.84 -0.83 -6.42
C ALA A 75 1.59 -2.05 -6.98
N ILE A 76 1.66 -3.13 -6.21
CA ILE A 76 2.23 -4.42 -6.63
C ILE A 76 1.49 -4.95 -7.86
N ALA A 77 0.15 -4.97 -7.84
CA ALA A 77 -0.66 -5.45 -8.97
C ALA A 77 -0.47 -4.64 -10.27
N ARG A 78 0.07 -3.42 -10.19
CA ARG A 78 0.39 -2.59 -11.36
C ARG A 78 1.84 -2.73 -11.82
N SER A 79 2.77 -3.08 -10.93
CA SER A 79 4.21 -3.12 -11.24
C SER A 79 4.79 -4.51 -11.42
N CYS A 80 4.02 -5.54 -11.08
CA CYS A 80 4.51 -6.92 -10.97
C CYS A 80 3.50 -7.89 -11.61
N ASP A 81 4.02 -8.95 -12.21
CA ASP A 81 3.21 -10.04 -12.73
C ASP A 81 2.64 -10.88 -11.60
N LYS A 82 1.49 -11.51 -11.87
CA LYS A 82 0.84 -12.43 -10.93
C LYS A 82 1.68 -13.69 -10.77
N GLY A 83 1.64 -14.24 -9.57
CA GLY A 83 2.32 -15.50 -9.25
C GLY A 83 2.39 -15.73 -7.75
N LYS A 84 3.26 -16.67 -7.38
CA LYS A 84 3.60 -16.91 -5.97
C LYS A 84 4.52 -15.82 -5.48
N ILE A 85 4.11 -15.13 -4.44
CA ILE A 85 4.85 -14.01 -3.85
C ILE A 85 5.14 -14.30 -2.38
N LEU A 86 6.35 -13.97 -1.94
CA LEU A 86 6.74 -14.09 -0.54
C LEU A 86 6.59 -12.73 0.14
N ILE A 87 5.78 -12.64 1.19
CA ILE A 87 5.59 -11.40 1.97
C ILE A 87 6.25 -11.61 3.33
N ILE A 88 7.30 -10.84 3.60
CA ILE A 88 8.07 -10.93 4.84
C ILE A 88 7.58 -9.83 5.77
N CYS A 89 6.82 -10.21 6.80
CA CYS A 89 6.17 -9.28 7.72
C CYS A 89 6.99 -9.10 9.00
N GLY A 90 7.19 -7.86 9.44
CA GLY A 90 7.85 -7.56 10.70
C GLY A 90 6.92 -7.51 11.91
N PRO A 91 7.47 -7.36 13.14
CA PRO A 91 6.67 -7.32 14.38
C PRO A 91 5.89 -6.01 14.59
N GLY A 92 6.16 -4.97 13.81
CA GLY A 92 5.56 -3.65 13.95
C GLY A 92 4.45 -3.35 12.93
N ASN A 93 4.06 -2.08 12.85
CA ASN A 93 2.99 -1.62 11.95
C ASN A 93 3.26 -1.93 10.47
N ASN A 94 4.53 -1.83 10.02
CA ASN A 94 4.88 -2.18 8.63
C ASN A 94 4.56 -3.65 8.30
N GLY A 95 4.73 -4.55 9.27
CA GLY A 95 4.31 -5.94 9.11
C GLY A 95 2.79 -6.08 9.03
N GLY A 96 2.05 -5.27 9.77
CA GLY A 96 0.60 -5.15 9.67
C GLY A 96 0.14 -4.73 8.27
N ASP A 97 0.82 -3.74 7.67
CA ASP A 97 0.60 -3.34 6.28
C ASP A 97 0.85 -4.51 5.32
N GLY A 98 1.89 -5.32 5.58
CA GLY A 98 2.17 -6.57 4.87
C GLY A 98 1.03 -7.60 4.96
N PHE A 99 0.45 -7.82 6.14
CA PHE A 99 -0.70 -8.72 6.32
C PHE A 99 -1.95 -8.24 5.56
N VAL A 100 -2.26 -6.94 5.64
CA VAL A 100 -3.37 -6.35 4.89
C VAL A 100 -3.12 -6.46 3.38
N CYS A 101 -1.90 -6.14 2.94
CA CYS A 101 -1.45 -6.26 1.56
C CYS A 101 -1.63 -7.70 1.04
N ALA A 102 -1.24 -8.71 1.81
CA ALA A 102 -1.42 -10.12 1.48
C ALA A 102 -2.89 -10.46 1.21
N ARG A 103 -3.81 -10.05 2.11
CA ARG A 103 -5.25 -10.28 1.93
C ARG A 103 -5.78 -9.66 0.64
N HIS A 104 -5.41 -8.41 0.34
CA HIS A 104 -5.86 -7.74 -0.88
C HIS A 104 -5.24 -8.34 -2.14
N LEU A 105 -3.98 -8.79 -2.08
CA LEU A 105 -3.32 -9.47 -3.20
C LEU A 105 -4.00 -10.79 -3.56
N THR A 106 -4.49 -11.55 -2.57
CA THR A 106 -5.35 -12.73 -2.84
C THR A 106 -6.60 -12.36 -3.64
N LEU A 107 -7.27 -11.26 -3.29
CA LEU A 107 -8.46 -10.78 -4.00
C LEU A 107 -8.14 -10.29 -5.43
N LEU A 108 -6.91 -9.82 -5.66
CA LEU A 108 -6.41 -9.40 -6.97
C LEU A 108 -5.88 -10.57 -7.82
N GLY A 109 -5.92 -11.80 -7.29
CA GLY A 109 -5.53 -13.03 -7.98
C GLY A 109 -4.03 -13.35 -7.93
N PHE A 110 -3.31 -12.86 -6.93
CA PHE A 110 -1.97 -13.31 -6.58
C PHE A 110 -2.01 -14.49 -5.61
N GLU A 111 -0.90 -15.20 -5.46
CA GLU A 111 -0.72 -16.31 -4.50
C GLU A 111 0.29 -15.91 -3.41
N PRO A 112 -0.13 -15.14 -2.38
CA PRO A 112 0.77 -14.74 -1.30
C PRO A 112 1.12 -15.90 -0.38
N PHE A 113 2.37 -15.89 0.09
CA PHE A 113 2.88 -16.70 1.20
C PHE A 113 3.48 -15.74 2.22
N ILE A 114 3.15 -15.93 3.49
CA ILE A 114 3.60 -15.03 4.55
C ILE A 114 4.71 -15.70 5.35
N PHE A 115 5.81 -14.99 5.55
CA PHE A 115 6.80 -15.33 6.55
C PHE A 115 6.79 -14.27 7.65
N TYR A 116 6.67 -14.70 8.90
CA TYR A 116 6.57 -13.82 10.07
C TYR A 116 7.57 -14.24 11.16
N PRO A 117 8.86 -13.84 11.04
CA PRO A 117 9.95 -14.38 11.86
C PRO A 117 9.83 -14.04 13.35
N LYS A 118 9.18 -12.92 13.68
CA LYS A 118 9.00 -12.48 15.07
C LYS A 118 7.60 -11.97 15.29
N GLN A 119 6.79 -12.74 16.02
CA GLN A 119 5.41 -12.39 16.28
C GLN A 119 5.30 -11.25 17.30
N SER A 120 4.42 -10.29 16.99
CA SER A 120 3.99 -9.24 17.90
C SER A 120 3.00 -9.79 18.91
N LYS A 121 2.97 -9.20 20.11
CA LYS A 121 1.94 -9.47 21.14
C LYS A 121 0.76 -8.50 21.06
N SER A 122 0.70 -7.70 20.01
CA SER A 122 -0.39 -6.76 19.78
C SER A 122 -1.64 -7.50 19.30
N GLU A 123 -2.78 -7.21 19.92
CA GLU A 123 -4.09 -7.73 19.51
C GLU A 123 -4.38 -7.46 18.02
N LEU A 124 -3.98 -6.29 17.52
CA LEU A 124 -4.14 -5.95 16.10
C LEU A 124 -3.41 -6.95 15.19
N MET A 125 -2.17 -7.30 15.53
CA MET A 125 -1.35 -8.23 14.75
C MET A 125 -1.90 -9.65 14.84
N GLU A 126 -2.35 -10.08 16.02
CA GLU A 126 -3.00 -11.38 16.20
C GLU A 126 -4.27 -11.50 15.33
N ARG A 127 -5.09 -10.44 15.28
CA ARG A 127 -6.27 -10.36 14.42
C ARG A 127 -5.90 -10.44 12.93
N LEU A 128 -4.85 -9.76 12.48
CA LEU A 128 -4.39 -9.79 11.09
C LEU A 128 -3.84 -11.18 10.69
N VAL A 129 -3.08 -11.82 11.57
CA VAL A 129 -2.65 -13.21 11.40
C VAL A 129 -3.86 -14.13 11.28
N MET A 130 -4.88 -13.96 12.13
CA MET A 130 -6.11 -14.75 12.05
C MET A 130 -6.85 -14.54 10.73
N GLN A 131 -7.00 -13.29 10.27
CA GLN A 131 -7.65 -12.96 9.00
C GLN A 131 -6.95 -13.66 7.82
N THR A 132 -5.63 -13.57 7.73
CA THR A 132 -4.86 -14.19 6.63
C THR A 132 -4.92 -15.72 6.67
N LYS A 133 -4.85 -16.33 7.87
CA LYS A 133 -5.06 -17.77 8.04
C LYS A 133 -6.48 -18.22 7.64
N LYS A 134 -7.51 -17.45 8.00
CA LYS A 134 -8.91 -17.75 7.63
C LYS A 134 -9.18 -17.59 6.13
N LEU A 135 -8.38 -16.81 5.43
CA LEU A 135 -8.37 -16.73 3.96
C LEU A 135 -7.53 -17.83 3.29
N GLY A 136 -6.90 -18.72 4.07
CA GLY A 136 -6.09 -19.80 3.53
C GLY A 136 -4.73 -19.37 2.98
N ILE A 137 -4.24 -18.18 3.34
CA ILE A 137 -2.90 -17.73 2.96
C ILE A 137 -1.87 -18.57 3.74
N PRO A 138 -0.93 -19.27 3.07
CA PRO A 138 0.07 -20.08 3.76
C PRO A 138 1.02 -19.21 4.59
N HIS A 139 1.24 -19.61 5.85
CA HIS A 139 2.30 -19.07 6.70
C HIS A 139 3.44 -20.08 6.69
N ILE A 140 4.63 -19.68 6.23
CA ILE A 140 5.81 -20.53 6.13
C ILE A 140 6.77 -20.31 7.30
N ASP A 141 7.66 -21.26 7.54
CA ASP A 141 8.73 -21.16 8.52
C ASP A 141 10.05 -20.66 7.89
N ASP A 142 11.11 -20.65 8.69
CA ASP A 142 12.43 -20.16 8.31
C ASP A 142 13.21 -21.13 7.39
N SER A 143 12.68 -22.33 7.11
CA SER A 143 13.41 -23.36 6.36
C SER A 143 13.77 -22.89 4.96
N ILE A 144 12.92 -22.06 4.35
CA ILE A 144 13.11 -21.55 2.99
C ILE A 144 14.34 -20.63 2.86
N PHE A 145 14.80 -20.01 3.95
CA PHE A 145 15.94 -19.09 3.93
C PHE A 145 17.28 -19.81 4.04
N LYS A 146 17.30 -21.10 4.38
CA LYS A 146 18.52 -21.92 4.42
C LYS A 146 19.17 -22.09 3.05
N ASN A 147 18.39 -22.01 1.97
CA ASN A 147 18.87 -22.13 0.61
C ASN A 147 18.24 -21.05 -0.29
N PRO A 148 18.97 -20.00 -0.68
CA PRO A 148 18.47 -18.94 -1.57
C PRO A 148 17.85 -19.43 -2.87
N SER A 149 18.27 -20.59 -3.38
CA SER A 149 17.70 -21.18 -4.60
C SER A 149 16.26 -21.65 -4.40
N GLU A 150 15.88 -22.08 -3.19
CA GLU A 150 14.50 -22.49 -2.89
C GLU A 150 13.54 -21.30 -2.92
N ILE A 151 13.98 -20.14 -2.42
CA ILE A 151 13.25 -18.88 -2.51
C ILE A 151 12.93 -18.59 -3.99
N LYS A 152 13.97 -18.59 -4.84
CA LYS A 152 13.85 -18.30 -6.28
C LYS A 152 12.97 -19.30 -7.03
N ASN A 153 13.06 -20.58 -6.69
CA ASN A 153 12.29 -21.63 -7.36
C ASN A 153 10.80 -21.61 -6.97
N LYS A 154 10.49 -21.11 -5.77
CA LYS A 154 9.12 -21.11 -5.23
C LYS A 154 8.37 -19.81 -5.50
N PHE A 155 9.08 -18.68 -5.52
CA PHE A 155 8.50 -17.34 -5.60
C PHE A 155 9.00 -16.56 -6.80
N THR A 156 8.18 -15.60 -7.22
CA THR A 156 8.47 -14.69 -8.33
C THR A 156 8.81 -13.27 -7.87
N LEU A 157 8.45 -12.95 -6.62
CA LEU A 157 8.58 -11.63 -6.01
C LEU A 157 8.69 -11.78 -4.50
N VAL A 158 9.50 -10.93 -3.88
CA VAL A 158 9.50 -10.72 -2.43
C VAL A 158 8.91 -9.34 -2.11
N VAL A 159 8.00 -9.28 -1.15
CA VAL A 159 7.47 -8.05 -0.56
C VAL A 159 8.09 -7.89 0.81
N ASP A 160 8.89 -6.84 0.94
CA ASP A 160 9.50 -6.41 2.19
C ASP A 160 8.50 -5.55 2.98
N ALA A 161 8.01 -6.13 4.08
CA ALA A 161 7.15 -5.49 5.06
C ALA A 161 7.74 -5.64 6.48
N LEU A 162 9.08 -5.72 6.59
CA LEU A 162 9.75 -5.93 7.88
C LEU A 162 9.75 -4.64 8.71
N PHE A 163 10.34 -3.58 8.19
CA PHE A 163 10.66 -2.38 8.95
C PHE A 163 10.29 -1.11 8.18
N GLY A 164 9.48 -0.25 8.80
CA GLY A 164 9.12 1.07 8.25
C GLY A 164 9.91 2.20 8.91
N PHE A 165 9.40 3.43 8.82
CA PHE A 165 10.06 4.65 9.32
C PHE A 165 10.40 4.69 10.81
N SER A 166 9.92 3.77 11.65
CA SER A 166 10.29 3.69 13.06
C SER A 166 11.57 2.90 13.33
N PHE A 167 12.13 2.24 12.32
CA PHE A 167 13.34 1.43 12.45
C PHE A 167 14.60 2.29 12.57
N LYS A 168 15.60 1.72 13.25
CA LYS A 168 16.95 2.28 13.36
C LYS A 168 17.95 1.15 13.14
N PRO A 169 18.85 1.27 12.14
CA PRO A 169 19.96 0.33 11.96
C PRO A 169 20.84 0.21 13.23
N PRO A 170 21.61 -0.88 13.39
CA PRO A 170 21.79 -1.99 12.45
C PRO A 170 20.68 -3.05 12.55
N LEU A 171 20.57 -3.89 11.51
CA LEU A 171 19.79 -5.12 11.56
C LEU A 171 20.37 -6.08 12.60
N ARG A 172 19.52 -6.97 13.12
CA ARG A 172 19.90 -8.00 14.09
C ARG A 172 19.21 -9.31 13.74
N GLU A 173 19.75 -10.40 14.28
CA GLU A 173 19.11 -11.72 14.22
C GLU A 173 17.63 -11.66 14.65
N PRO A 174 16.72 -12.35 13.94
CA PRO A 174 16.96 -13.20 12.75
C PRO A 174 16.88 -12.45 11.41
N PHE A 175 16.74 -11.12 11.41
CA PHE A 175 16.37 -10.34 10.22
C PHE A 175 17.51 -10.19 9.21
N ASP A 176 18.75 -10.14 9.70
CA ASP A 176 19.96 -10.11 8.89
C ASP A 176 20.09 -11.37 8.00
N GLU A 177 19.97 -12.56 8.57
CA GLU A 177 20.05 -13.82 7.80
C GLU A 177 18.97 -13.91 6.72
N ILE A 178 17.76 -13.45 7.03
CA ILE A 178 16.62 -13.42 6.10
C ILE A 178 16.92 -12.49 4.91
N ILE A 179 17.39 -11.28 5.19
CA ILE A 179 17.70 -10.28 4.16
C ILE A 179 18.86 -10.77 3.30
N GLU A 180 19.89 -11.37 3.90
CA GLU A 180 21.02 -11.93 3.17
C GLU A 180 20.58 -13.06 2.22
N ALA A 181 19.74 -13.99 2.70
CA ALA A 181 19.22 -15.09 1.89
C ALA A 181 18.37 -14.60 0.70
N VAL A 182 17.52 -13.60 0.92
CA VAL A 182 16.69 -13.00 -0.13
C VAL A 182 17.55 -12.25 -1.14
N ASN A 183 18.53 -11.45 -0.69
CA ASN A 183 19.45 -10.75 -1.60
C ASN A 183 20.22 -11.75 -2.50
N LYS A 184 20.63 -12.90 -1.95
CA LYS A 184 21.28 -13.98 -2.72
C LYS A 184 20.33 -14.70 -3.70
N SER A 185 19.01 -14.63 -3.50
CA SER A 185 18.03 -15.28 -4.38
C SER A 185 17.89 -14.59 -5.75
N SER A 186 18.30 -13.32 -5.85
CA SER A 186 18.13 -12.47 -7.05
C SER A 186 16.67 -12.28 -7.49
N LEU A 187 15.69 -12.53 -6.62
CA LEU A 187 14.30 -12.18 -6.88
C LEU A 187 14.10 -10.67 -6.76
N PRO A 188 13.16 -10.10 -7.54
CA PRO A 188 12.81 -8.72 -7.37
C PRO A 188 12.18 -8.48 -5.99
N VAL A 189 12.49 -7.33 -5.40
CA VAL A 189 11.98 -6.93 -4.07
C VAL A 189 11.10 -5.69 -4.22
N VAL A 190 9.92 -5.70 -3.58
CA VAL A 190 9.06 -4.54 -3.38
C VAL A 190 9.06 -4.18 -1.91
N SER A 191 9.54 -2.99 -1.54
CA SER A 191 9.54 -2.53 -0.15
C SER A 191 8.34 -1.64 0.18
N ILE A 192 7.68 -1.94 1.29
CA ILE A 192 6.62 -1.13 1.87
C ILE A 192 7.24 -0.11 2.83
N ASP A 193 6.85 1.14 2.61
CA ASP A 193 7.24 2.35 3.32
C ASP A 193 8.70 2.78 3.14
N ILE A 194 9.63 1.95 3.64
CA ILE A 194 11.08 2.16 3.59
C ILE A 194 11.72 0.79 3.34
N PRO A 195 12.78 0.67 2.52
CA PRO A 195 13.49 -0.58 2.39
C PRO A 195 14.13 -1.00 3.72
N SER A 196 13.82 -2.20 4.20
CA SER A 196 14.32 -2.66 5.49
C SER A 196 15.85 -2.72 5.50
N GLY A 197 16.44 -2.12 6.54
CA GLY A 197 17.88 -1.91 6.67
C GLY A 197 18.33 -0.49 6.30
N TRP A 198 17.50 0.33 5.66
CA TRP A 198 17.86 1.73 5.36
C TRP A 198 17.72 2.62 6.59
N ASP A 199 18.58 3.63 6.67
CA ASP A 199 18.35 4.80 7.52
C ASP A 199 17.25 5.66 6.90
N VAL A 200 16.31 6.12 7.74
CA VAL A 200 15.09 6.84 7.33
C VAL A 200 15.39 8.16 6.61
N GLU A 201 16.56 8.75 6.83
CA GLU A 201 16.96 10.01 6.22
C GLU A 201 18.13 9.88 5.27
N LYS A 202 19.15 9.09 5.65
CA LYS A 202 20.39 8.93 4.89
C LYS A 202 20.30 7.85 3.80
N GLY A 203 19.23 7.06 3.79
CA GLY A 203 19.08 5.94 2.85
C GLY A 203 19.97 4.75 3.21
N PRO A 204 20.51 4.01 2.22
CA PRO A 204 21.40 2.88 2.49
C PRO A 204 22.71 3.35 3.12
N LEU A 205 23.11 2.72 4.22
CA LEU A 205 24.38 3.00 4.89
C LEU A 205 25.47 2.07 4.34
N GLU A 206 26.66 2.62 4.10
CA GLU A 206 27.78 1.84 3.57
C GLU A 206 28.21 0.74 4.54
N GLY A 207 28.35 -0.49 4.03
CA GLY A 207 28.73 -1.67 4.82
C GLY A 207 27.59 -2.29 5.64
N GLU A 208 26.41 -1.67 5.70
CA GLU A 208 25.23 -2.22 6.38
C GLU A 208 24.41 -3.08 5.43
N LEU A 209 23.88 -4.19 5.96
CA LEU A 209 22.98 -5.06 5.21
C LEU A 209 21.60 -4.39 5.08
N ALA A 210 21.03 -4.45 3.88
CA ALA A 210 19.69 -3.95 3.62
C ALA A 210 19.09 -4.61 2.38
N PHE A 211 17.78 -4.44 2.19
CA PHE A 211 17.16 -4.67 0.90
C PHE A 211 17.53 -3.57 -0.10
N ASN A 212 17.65 -3.98 -1.38
CA ASN A 212 17.73 -3.07 -2.52
C ASN A 212 16.53 -3.33 -3.45
N PRO A 213 15.40 -2.63 -3.24
CA PRO A 213 14.17 -2.98 -3.93
C PRO A 213 14.12 -2.47 -5.37
N ASP A 214 13.48 -3.24 -6.24
CA ASP A 214 13.05 -2.82 -7.56
C ASP A 214 11.90 -1.82 -7.50
N VAL A 215 11.05 -1.94 -6.46
CA VAL A 215 9.88 -1.09 -6.29
C VAL A 215 9.80 -0.61 -4.85
N LEU A 216 9.65 0.69 -4.65
CA LEU A 216 9.40 1.29 -3.33
C LEU A 216 7.96 1.79 -3.26
N ILE A 217 7.26 1.54 -2.17
CA ILE A 217 5.91 2.06 -1.91
C ILE A 217 5.93 2.87 -0.63
N SER A 218 6.24 4.17 -0.72
CA SER A 218 6.16 5.08 0.42
C SER A 218 4.72 5.21 0.91
N LEU A 219 4.50 5.19 2.23
CA LEU A 219 3.17 5.43 2.80
C LEU A 219 3.02 6.88 3.26
N THR A 220 1.84 7.45 3.01
CA THR A 220 1.41 8.83 3.34
C THR A 220 2.20 9.91 2.61
N VAL A 221 3.50 10.01 2.88
CA VAL A 221 4.49 10.89 2.24
C VAL A 221 5.84 10.15 2.16
N PRO A 222 6.61 10.29 1.08
CA PRO A 222 7.97 9.77 1.00
C PRO A 222 8.86 10.27 2.15
N LYS A 223 9.63 9.37 2.75
CA LYS A 223 10.67 9.72 3.71
C LYS A 223 11.95 10.14 2.98
N LEU A 224 12.81 10.90 3.65
CA LEU A 224 14.06 11.43 3.09
C LEU A 224 14.94 10.35 2.43
N CYS A 225 14.98 9.13 3.00
CA CYS A 225 15.68 7.98 2.43
C CYS A 225 15.26 7.66 0.99
N ALA A 226 14.02 7.93 0.60
CA ALA A 226 13.51 7.64 -0.74
C ALA A 226 14.17 8.50 -1.84
N LYS A 227 14.94 9.55 -1.48
CA LYS A 227 15.80 10.27 -2.42
C LYS A 227 16.95 9.40 -2.96
N HIS A 228 17.33 8.36 -2.22
CA HIS A 228 18.39 7.41 -2.58
C HIS A 228 17.84 6.20 -3.35
N PHE A 229 16.54 6.17 -3.65
CA PHE A 229 15.92 5.08 -4.38
C PHE A 229 16.18 5.20 -5.89
N HIS A 230 16.75 4.14 -6.47
CA HIS A 230 17.08 4.06 -7.90
C HIS A 230 16.43 2.86 -8.60
N GLY A 231 15.45 2.23 -7.97
CA GLY A 231 14.73 1.10 -8.55
C GLY A 231 13.81 1.50 -9.71
N ARG A 232 13.08 0.52 -10.23
CA ARG A 232 12.22 0.60 -11.41
C ARG A 232 11.01 1.53 -11.22
N ALA A 233 10.37 1.45 -10.06
CA ALA A 233 9.13 2.17 -9.76
C ALA A 233 9.07 2.64 -8.29
N HIS A 234 8.71 3.89 -8.03
CA HIS A 234 8.43 4.41 -6.68
C HIS A 234 6.97 4.87 -6.63
N TYR A 235 6.19 4.33 -5.69
CA TYR A 235 4.80 4.61 -5.41
C TYR A 235 4.60 5.37 -4.10
N VAL A 236 3.53 6.18 -4.01
CA VAL A 236 3.07 6.78 -2.76
C VAL A 236 1.67 6.27 -2.46
N GLY A 237 1.52 5.35 -1.51
CA GLY A 237 0.25 4.80 -1.06
C GLY A 237 -0.32 5.52 0.17
N GLY A 238 -1.61 5.31 0.49
CA GLY A 238 -2.20 5.81 1.73
C GLY A 238 -2.22 7.34 1.88
N ARG A 239 -2.22 8.09 0.77
CA ARG A 239 -2.12 9.55 0.80
C ARG A 239 -3.38 10.21 1.37
N ILE A 240 -3.35 10.58 2.64
CA ILE A 240 -4.44 11.27 3.36
C ILE A 240 -4.13 12.78 3.55
N VAL A 241 -2.95 13.22 3.10
CA VAL A 241 -2.48 14.62 3.19
C VAL A 241 -2.64 15.37 1.87
N ARG A 242 -3.01 16.67 1.91
CA ARG A 242 -2.99 17.53 0.72
C ARG A 242 -1.55 17.81 0.27
N CYS A 243 -1.34 18.04 -1.03
CA CYS A 243 -0.15 18.77 -1.50
C CYS A 243 -0.16 20.16 -0.86
N ALA A 244 0.75 20.42 0.07
CA ALA A 244 1.10 21.78 0.48
C ALA A 244 2.28 22.26 -0.39
N PRO A 245 2.32 23.54 -0.82
CA PRO A 245 3.51 24.11 -1.45
C PRO A 245 4.74 23.95 -0.55
N GLN A 246 5.95 23.91 -1.14
CA GLN A 246 7.20 23.85 -0.39
C GLN A 246 7.26 24.94 0.71
N GLY A 247 7.47 24.51 1.96
CA GLY A 247 7.55 25.40 3.12
C GLY A 247 6.22 25.69 3.83
N ALA A 248 5.08 25.23 3.32
CA ALA A 248 3.80 25.33 4.02
C ALA A 248 3.60 24.12 4.98
N PRO A 249 2.93 24.32 6.13
CA PRO A 249 2.61 23.22 7.04
C PRO A 249 1.79 22.15 6.31
N ILE A 250 2.14 20.88 6.54
CA ILE A 250 1.38 19.72 6.03
C ILE A 250 -0.02 19.80 6.66
N SER A 251 -1.03 20.05 5.84
CA SER A 251 -2.43 20.03 6.27
C SER A 251 -3.06 18.71 5.83
N VAL A 252 -3.50 17.90 6.81
CA VAL A 252 -4.23 16.65 6.56
C VAL A 252 -5.57 17.00 5.91
N CYS A 253 -5.92 16.31 4.84
CA CYS A 253 -7.20 16.51 4.21
C CYS A 253 -8.25 15.70 4.99
N ALA A 254 -9.13 16.37 5.74
CA ALA A 254 -10.36 15.78 6.27
C ALA A 254 -11.40 15.47 5.15
N CYS A 255 -10.96 14.94 4.01
CA CYS A 255 -11.82 14.27 3.04
C CYS A 255 -11.61 12.76 3.17
N LEU A 256 -11.91 12.24 4.37
CA LEU A 256 -12.58 10.96 4.53
C LEU A 256 -13.85 11.03 3.69
N SER A 257 -13.74 10.74 2.41
CA SER A 257 -14.93 10.65 1.57
C SER A 257 -15.49 9.25 1.76
N ILE A 258 -16.32 9.15 2.78
CA ILE A 258 -17.20 8.01 3.09
C ILE A 258 -18.29 7.97 2.02
N LEU A 259 -17.89 7.67 0.79
CA LEU A 259 -18.75 7.18 -0.26
C LEU A 259 -17.98 6.03 -0.92
N PRO A 260 -18.63 4.90 -1.26
CA PRO A 260 -18.00 3.76 -1.93
C PRO A 260 -17.28 4.11 -3.25
N SER A 261 -17.42 5.35 -3.73
CA SER A 261 -16.81 5.92 -4.93
C SER A 261 -15.56 6.80 -4.69
N LEU A 262 -15.02 6.88 -3.47
CA LEU A 262 -13.86 7.72 -3.13
C LEU A 262 -12.69 7.01 -2.42
N PHE A 263 -12.62 5.67 -2.49
CA PHE A 263 -11.37 4.93 -2.24
C PHE A 263 -10.36 5.19 -3.36
N THR A 264 -9.80 6.40 -3.39
CA THR A 264 -8.69 6.72 -4.28
C THR A 264 -7.43 6.22 -3.62
N VAL A 265 -7.01 5.01 -3.97
CA VAL A 265 -5.61 4.66 -3.84
C VAL A 265 -4.86 5.54 -4.84
N VAL A 266 -4.26 6.63 -4.36
CA VAL A 266 -3.26 7.35 -5.15
C VAL A 266 -2.10 6.38 -5.27
N ILE A 267 -1.79 5.96 -6.50
CA ILE A 267 -0.65 5.13 -6.83
C ILE A 267 0.12 5.96 -7.82
N SER A 268 1.20 6.58 -7.36
CA SER A 268 2.04 7.37 -8.25
C SER A 268 3.26 6.58 -8.68
N SER A 269 3.30 5.88 -9.83
CA SER A 269 4.48 5.06 -10.26
C SER A 269 5.77 5.86 -10.51
N THR A 270 6.91 5.22 -10.74
CA THR A 270 7.98 5.83 -11.55
C THR A 270 8.32 4.96 -12.76
N SER A 271 8.86 5.55 -13.83
CA SER A 271 9.51 4.80 -14.93
C SER A 271 10.90 5.39 -15.21
N ALA A 272 11.93 4.56 -15.35
CA ALA A 272 13.28 5.03 -15.70
C ALA A 272 13.26 5.81 -17.03
N ASN A 273 13.93 6.97 -17.07
CA ASN A 273 14.29 7.65 -18.31
C ASN A 273 15.63 7.10 -18.84
N GLU A 274 15.94 7.41 -20.10
CA GLU A 274 17.17 7.01 -20.84
C GLU A 274 18.49 7.44 -20.16
N HIS A 275 18.41 8.14 -19.02
CA HIS A 275 19.52 8.68 -18.24
C HIS A 275 19.56 8.22 -16.76
N GLY A 276 18.81 7.19 -16.37
CA GLY A 276 19.00 6.50 -15.08
C GLY A 276 18.44 7.18 -13.82
N GLY A 277 17.53 8.14 -13.94
CA GLY A 277 16.87 8.79 -12.80
C GLY A 277 15.41 8.33 -12.59
N PRO A 278 14.91 8.22 -11.34
CA PRO A 278 13.52 7.85 -11.08
C PRO A 278 12.55 8.97 -11.50
N ARG A 279 11.60 8.66 -12.38
CA ARG A 279 10.62 9.63 -12.90
C ARG A 279 9.26 9.47 -12.20
N TYR A 280 8.88 10.35 -11.28
CA TYR A 280 7.64 10.23 -10.50
C TYR A 280 6.37 10.37 -11.38
N ILE A 281 5.33 9.59 -11.11
CA ILE A 281 4.05 9.54 -11.84
C ILE A 281 2.97 9.91 -10.84
N GLY A 282 3.03 11.13 -10.29
CA GLY A 282 1.94 11.65 -9.46
C GLY A 282 0.66 11.82 -10.28
N GLY A 283 -0.37 11.01 -10.06
CA GLY A 283 -1.70 11.25 -10.62
C GLY A 283 -2.53 12.17 -9.74
N ARG A 284 -3.21 13.16 -10.33
CA ARG A 284 -4.51 13.63 -9.81
C ARG A 284 -5.58 12.69 -10.33
N LEU A 285 -6.37 12.08 -9.45
CA LEU A 285 -7.58 11.36 -9.89
C LEU A 285 -8.72 12.37 -10.07
N CYS A 286 -9.22 12.52 -11.30
CA CYS A 286 -10.56 13.06 -11.52
C CYS A 286 -11.57 11.96 -11.18
N ALA A 287 -12.52 12.27 -10.29
CA ALA A 287 -13.64 11.38 -10.00
C ALA A 287 -14.44 11.08 -11.29
N LEU A 288 -14.78 9.80 -11.50
CA LEU A 288 -15.77 9.41 -12.50
C LEU A 288 -17.16 9.78 -11.95
N TRP A 289 -17.82 10.77 -12.57
CA TRP A 289 -19.19 11.17 -12.25
C TRP A 289 -20.17 10.65 -13.31
N PRO A 290 -21.23 9.91 -12.96
CA PRO A 290 -22.44 9.86 -13.76
C PRO A 290 -23.26 11.12 -13.48
N ARG A 291 -23.57 11.92 -14.52
CA ARG A 291 -24.44 13.10 -14.41
C ARG A 291 -25.71 12.74 -13.62
N GLU A 292 -26.02 13.63 -12.69
CA GLU A 292 -27.22 13.74 -11.86
C GLU A 292 -28.31 12.68 -12.10
N GLY A 293 -28.60 11.90 -11.05
CA GLY A 293 -29.77 11.01 -11.03
C GLY A 293 -30.42 10.98 -9.65
N PRO A 294 -31.74 10.74 -9.55
CA PRO A 294 -32.58 11.10 -8.38
C PRO A 294 -32.38 10.28 -7.10
N LEU A 295 -31.36 9.43 -7.02
CA LEU A 295 -31.14 8.51 -5.89
C LEU A 295 -30.49 9.17 -4.65
N PHE A 296 -30.17 10.46 -4.71
CA PHE A 296 -29.54 11.20 -3.59
C PHE A 296 -30.49 11.64 -2.47
N PHE A 297 -31.82 11.46 -2.62
CA PHE A 297 -32.78 11.87 -1.58
C PHE A 297 -33.04 10.82 -0.48
N GLY A 298 -32.65 9.55 -0.68
CA GLY A 298 -33.00 8.46 0.24
C GLY A 298 -32.08 8.32 1.47
N MET A 299 -30.80 8.66 1.35
CA MET A 299 -29.81 8.41 2.42
C MET A 299 -29.71 9.52 3.48
N ARG A 300 -30.32 10.70 3.25
CA ARG A 300 -30.32 11.79 4.24
C ARG A 300 -31.25 11.56 5.44
N ARG A 301 -32.26 10.69 5.31
CA ARG A 301 -33.22 10.41 6.40
C ARG A 301 -32.77 9.36 7.41
N SER A 302 -31.80 8.50 7.08
CA SER A 302 -31.39 7.41 7.98
C SER A 302 -30.29 7.78 8.96
N LEU A 303 -29.64 8.95 8.79
CA LEU A 303 -28.59 9.42 9.70
C LEU A 303 -29.06 10.51 10.69
N GLU A 304 -30.26 11.08 10.51
CA GLU A 304 -30.86 12.02 11.47
C GLU A 304 -31.64 11.32 12.61
N MET A 305 -31.76 9.98 12.62
CA MET A 305 -32.45 9.23 13.68
C MET A 305 -31.54 8.56 14.73
N LEU A 306 -30.22 8.79 14.70
CA LEU A 306 -29.27 8.21 15.67
C LEU A 306 -28.69 9.25 16.67
N HIS A 307 -29.35 10.40 16.84
CA HIS A 307 -28.98 11.42 17.85
C HIS A 307 -30.09 11.72 18.88
N LYS A 308 -31.01 10.78 19.11
CA LYS A 308 -31.90 10.79 20.28
C LYS A 308 -32.09 9.37 20.82
N CYS A 309 -31.17 8.98 21.72
CA CYS A 309 -31.32 8.10 22.88
C CYS A 309 -30.00 8.11 23.64
#